data_AF-A0A537SAP0-F1
#
_entry.id   AF-A0A537SAP0-F1
#
_cell.length_a   1.000
_cell.length_b   1.000
_cell.length_c   1.000
_cell.angle_alpha   90.00
_cell.angle_beta   90.00
_cell.angle_gamma   90.00
#
_symmetry.space_group_name_H-M   'P 1'
#
loop_
_entity.id
_entity.type
_entity.pdbx_description
1 polymer ?
#
loop_
_entity_poly.entity_id
_entity_poly.type
_entity_poly.pdbx_seq_one_letter_code
_entity_poly.pdbx_strand_id
1 'polypeptide(L)'
;MPQGWALGENRRAVSLRQAVIGLAVTLLTAVVLIKLPPVARAFGVINDAVGAISSATRAGTSFVFGYLGGGALPFDLKAPGADFILAFQALPVVLIMSVLTTLLFYWRILPPVVRGMAWLLERTLGVGGAVG
;
A
#
# COMPACT_ATOMS: atom_id res chain seq x y z
N MET A 1 5.91 27.46 -5.02
CA MET A 1 7.31 27.52 -5.49
C MET A 1 7.68 26.18 -6.13
N PRO A 2 7.62 26.04 -7.47
CA PRO A 2 7.95 24.81 -8.17
C PRO A 2 9.46 24.78 -8.47
N GLN A 3 10.27 24.36 -7.47
CA GLN A 3 11.74 24.41 -7.56
C GLN A 3 12.36 23.22 -8.33
N GLY A 4 11.55 22.31 -8.88
CA GLY A 4 12.06 21.15 -9.64
C GLY A 4 12.57 21.48 -11.06
N TRP A 5 12.36 22.71 -11.53
CA TRP A 5 12.69 23.14 -12.89
C TRP A 5 14.10 23.75 -13.06
N ALA A 6 14.83 23.95 -11.96
CA ALA A 6 16.07 24.71 -11.96
C ALA A 6 17.35 23.84 -12.01
N LEU A 7 17.31 22.56 -11.65
CA LEU A 7 18.50 21.70 -11.51
C LEU A 7 18.67 20.67 -12.65
N GLY A 8 18.06 20.93 -13.81
CA GLY A 8 18.18 20.08 -14.99
C GLY A 8 19.37 20.48 -15.85
N GLU A 9 20.53 19.87 -15.59
CA GLU A 9 21.82 20.16 -16.27
C GLU A 9 21.86 19.73 -17.76
N ASN A 10 20.81 19.11 -18.30
CA ASN A 10 20.78 18.84 -19.73
C ASN A 10 19.35 18.71 -20.31
N ARG A 11 18.69 19.85 -20.56
CA ARG A 11 17.35 19.94 -21.20
C ARG A 11 17.26 19.31 -22.60
N ARG A 12 18.39 18.92 -23.22
CA ARG A 12 18.45 18.27 -24.54
C ARG A 12 18.60 16.75 -24.49
N ALA A 13 18.86 16.16 -23.33
CA ALA A 13 19.03 14.71 -23.18
C ALA A 13 17.73 13.99 -22.79
N VAL A 14 16.70 14.71 -22.32
CA VAL A 14 15.36 14.14 -22.12
C VAL A 14 14.65 14.14 -23.46
N SER A 15 14.75 13.03 -24.18
CA SER A 15 14.03 12.91 -25.45
C SER A 15 12.53 12.95 -25.18
N LEU A 16 11.83 13.94 -25.76
CA LEU A 16 10.36 14.08 -25.71
C LEU A 16 9.65 12.75 -26.05
N ARG A 17 10.29 11.94 -26.90
CA ARG A 17 9.91 10.58 -27.25
C ARG A 17 9.92 9.62 -26.05
N GLN A 18 10.97 9.59 -25.22
CA GLN A 18 11.02 8.75 -24.02
C GLN A 18 9.97 9.18 -22.98
N ALA A 19 9.72 10.48 -22.84
CA ALA A 19 8.68 10.98 -21.94
C ALA A 19 7.28 10.53 -22.39
N VAL A 20 6.97 10.64 -23.69
CA VAL A 20 5.69 10.18 -24.26
C VAL A 20 5.54 8.67 -24.16
N ILE A 21 6.61 7.90 -24.41
CA ILE A 21 6.59 6.44 -24.25
C ILE A 21 6.36 6.06 -22.79
N GLY A 22 7.08 6.66 -21.83
CA GLY A 22 6.90 6.38 -20.41
C GLY A 22 5.48 6.72 -19.92
N LEU A 23 4.91 7.83 -20.39
CA LEU A 23 3.53 8.20 -20.10
C LEU A 23 2.54 7.21 -20.73
N ALA A 24 2.74 6.82 -21.98
CA ALA A 24 1.89 5.86 -22.68
C ALA A 24 1.91 4.48 -22.00
N VAL A 25 3.09 3.99 -21.58
CA VAL A 25 3.17 2.70 -20.88
C VAL A 25 2.58 2.81 -19.48
N THR A 26 2.80 3.90 -18.74
CA THR A 26 2.16 4.11 -17.43
C THR A 26 0.63 4.09 -17.53
N LEU A 27 0.06 4.79 -18.53
CA LEU A 27 -1.38 4.79 -18.80
C LEU A 27 -1.88 3.41 -19.20
N LEU A 28 -1.18 2.71 -20.08
CA LEU A 28 -1.55 1.36 -20.52
C LEU A 28 -1.53 0.39 -19.34
N THR A 29 -0.49 0.42 -18.51
CA THR A 29 -0.37 -0.39 -17.30
C THR A 29 -1.47 -0.07 -16.29
N ALA A 30 -1.80 1.21 -16.09
CA ALA A 30 -2.93 1.61 -15.22
C ALA A 30 -4.27 1.04 -15.74
N VAL A 31 -4.53 1.14 -17.05
CA VAL A 31 -5.73 0.57 -17.67
C VAL A 31 -5.75 -0.95 -17.54
N VAL A 32 -4.63 -1.62 -17.76
CA VAL A 32 -4.53 -3.08 -17.58
C VAL A 32 -4.79 -3.47 -16.13
N LEU A 33 -4.20 -2.76 -15.15
CA LEU A 33 -4.40 -3.04 -13.73
C LEU A 33 -5.86 -2.83 -13.29
N ILE A 34 -6.54 -1.79 -13.80
CA ILE A 34 -7.93 -1.47 -13.43
C ILE A 34 -8.93 -2.35 -14.18
N LYS A 35 -8.71 -2.64 -15.46
CA LYS A 35 -9.70 -3.30 -16.34
C LYS A 35 -9.58 -4.82 -16.37
N LEU A 36 -8.49 -5.42 -15.88
CA LEU A 36 -8.36 -6.88 -15.79
C LEU A 36 -9.08 -7.42 -14.54
N PRO A 37 -10.19 -8.19 -14.69
CA PRO A 37 -10.88 -8.83 -13.58
C PRO A 37 -10.00 -9.76 -12.69
N PRO A 38 -8.99 -10.49 -13.22
CA PRO A 38 -8.14 -11.31 -12.34
C PRO A 38 -7.26 -10.45 -11.42
N VAL A 39 -6.81 -9.27 -11.88
CA VAL A 39 -6.01 -8.35 -11.06
C VAL A 39 -6.84 -7.79 -9.92
N ALA A 40 -8.04 -7.28 -10.22
CA ALA A 40 -8.99 -6.79 -9.22
C ALA A 40 -9.33 -7.88 -8.18
N ARG A 41 -9.54 -9.12 -8.61
CA ARG A 41 -9.77 -10.25 -7.70
C ARG A 41 -8.57 -10.55 -6.81
N ALA A 42 -7.34 -10.53 -7.35
CA ALA A 42 -6.14 -10.73 -6.56
C ALA A 42 -5.97 -9.66 -5.47
N PHE A 43 -6.17 -8.38 -5.81
CA PHE A 43 -6.18 -7.30 -4.83
C PHE A 43 -7.31 -7.44 -3.80
N GLY A 44 -8.49 -7.88 -4.22
CA GLY A 44 -9.61 -8.16 -3.33
C GLY A 44 -9.26 -9.20 -2.26
N VAL A 45 -8.67 -10.33 -2.65
CA VAL A 45 -8.25 -11.39 -1.71
C VAL A 45 -7.23 -10.85 -0.69
N ILE A 46 -6.28 -10.03 -1.13
CA ILE A 46 -5.30 -9.41 -0.23
C ILE A 46 -5.98 -8.43 0.73
N ASN A 47 -6.90 -7.61 0.22
CA ASN A 47 -7.65 -6.65 1.03
C ASN A 47 -8.51 -7.36 2.09
N ASP A 48 -9.18 -8.46 1.73
CA ASP A 48 -9.99 -9.25 2.65
C ASP A 48 -9.12 -9.90 3.72
N ALA A 49 -7.94 -10.43 3.35
CA ALA A 49 -6.98 -10.97 4.31
C ALA A 49 -6.48 -9.91 5.30
N VAL A 50 -6.09 -8.72 4.81
CA VAL A 50 -5.69 -7.59 5.65
C VAL A 50 -6.84 -7.14 6.55
N GLY A 51 -8.06 -7.09 6.01
CA GLY A 51 -9.28 -6.78 6.76
C GLY A 51 -9.55 -7.77 7.88
N ALA A 52 -9.38 -9.07 7.63
CA ALA A 52 -9.53 -10.12 8.63
C ALA A 52 -8.49 -10.02 9.75
N ILE A 53 -7.23 -9.69 9.42
CA ILE A 53 -6.18 -9.47 10.43
C ILE A 53 -6.47 -8.21 11.24
N SER A 54 -6.93 -7.13 10.58
CA SER A 54 -7.31 -5.88 11.25
C SER A 54 -8.48 -6.09 12.20
N SER A 55 -9.52 -6.81 11.78
CA SER A 55 -10.68 -7.12 12.63
C SER A 55 -10.31 -8.02 13.80
N ALA A 56 -9.48 -9.05 13.58
CA ALA A 56 -8.95 -9.90 14.64
C ALA A 56 -8.11 -9.10 15.65
N THR A 57 -7.28 -8.17 15.18
CA THR A 57 -6.49 -7.31 16.05
C THR A 57 -7.40 -6.40 16.89
N ARG A 58 -8.43 -5.81 16.28
CA ARG A 58 -9.41 -4.97 16.99
C ARG A 58 -10.22 -5.77 18.02
N ALA A 59 -10.56 -7.02 17.71
CA ALA A 59 -11.18 -7.92 18.67
C ALA A 59 -10.25 -8.17 19.88
N GLY A 60 -8.96 -8.42 19.62
CA GLY A 60 -7.94 -8.55 20.67
C GLY A 60 -7.77 -7.29 21.52
N THR A 61 -7.71 -6.11 20.90
CA THR A 61 -7.61 -4.84 21.65
C THR A 61 -8.87 -4.56 22.45
N SER A 62 -10.05 -4.90 21.94
CA SER A 62 -11.31 -4.78 22.68
C SER A 62 -11.39 -5.74 23.87
N PHE A 63 -10.78 -6.93 23.76
CA PHE A 63 -10.67 -7.89 24.86
C PHE A 63 -9.72 -7.38 25.95
N VAL A 64 -8.56 -6.83 25.58
CA VAL A 64 -7.54 -6.37 26.53
C VAL A 64 -7.89 -5.00 27.15
N PHE A 65 -8.41 -4.07 26.35
CA PHE A 65 -8.63 -2.67 26.73
C PHE A 65 -10.13 -2.27 26.82
N GLY A 66 -11.07 -3.21 26.62
CA GLY A 66 -12.50 -2.94 26.72
C GLY A 66 -12.98 -1.89 25.71
N TYR A 67 -13.76 -0.92 26.19
CA TYR A 67 -14.29 0.18 25.36
C TYR A 67 -13.19 1.04 24.72
N LEU A 68 -12.01 1.17 25.36
CA LEU A 68 -10.89 1.94 24.80
C LEU A 68 -10.35 1.30 23.51
N GLY A 69 -10.38 -0.03 23.44
CA GLY A 69 -9.95 -0.83 22.29
C GLY A 69 -11.02 -1.04 21.23
N GLY A 70 -12.16 -0.34 21.30
CA GLY A 70 -13.29 -0.47 20.37
C GLY A 70 -14.41 -1.41 20.83
N GLY A 71 -14.43 -1.78 22.12
CA GLY A 71 -15.54 -2.50 22.75
C GLY A 71 -16.76 -1.61 23.00
N ALA A 72 -17.83 -2.19 23.56
CA ALA A 72 -19.07 -1.47 23.85
C ALA A 72 -18.84 -0.26 24.77
N LEU A 73 -19.37 0.90 24.37
CA LEU A 73 -19.22 2.15 25.13
C LEU A 73 -20.13 2.11 26.36
N PRO A 74 -19.60 2.43 27.56
CA PRO A 74 -20.42 2.52 28.77
C PRO A 74 -21.18 3.86 28.89
N PHE A 75 -21.07 4.74 27.89
CA PHE A 75 -21.67 6.09 27.87
C PHE A 75 -22.22 6.43 26.49
N ASP A 76 -23.19 7.35 26.45
CA ASP A 76 -23.75 7.86 25.21
C ASP A 76 -22.76 8.77 24.46
N LEU A 77 -22.70 8.60 23.14
CA LEU A 77 -21.82 9.33 22.25
C LEU A 77 -22.24 10.81 22.18
N LYS A 78 -21.40 11.69 22.74
CA LYS A 78 -21.59 13.14 22.62
C LYS A 78 -21.29 13.68 21.20
N ALA A 79 -20.51 12.94 20.41
CA ALA A 79 -20.18 13.29 19.03
C ALA A 79 -19.91 12.00 18.21
N PRO A 80 -20.30 11.95 16.92
CA PRO A 80 -19.97 10.83 16.04
C PRO A 80 -18.45 10.65 15.91
N GLY A 81 -17.93 9.43 16.12
CA GLY A 81 -16.51 9.11 15.98
C GLY A 81 -15.66 9.29 17.25
N ALA A 82 -16.26 9.75 18.37
CA ALA A 82 -15.56 9.88 19.66
C ALA A 82 -15.26 8.52 20.34
N ASP A 83 -15.72 7.42 19.75
CA ASP A 83 -15.45 6.04 20.14
C ASP A 83 -14.11 5.50 19.59
N PHE A 84 -13.50 6.20 18.64
CA PHE A 84 -12.23 5.79 18.06
C PHE A 84 -11.05 6.39 18.81
N ILE A 85 -10.31 5.53 19.52
CA ILE A 85 -9.08 5.94 20.21
C ILE A 85 -7.88 5.42 19.44
N LEU A 86 -7.21 6.34 18.74
CA LEU A 86 -6.03 6.08 17.91
C LEU A 86 -4.98 5.21 18.63
N ALA A 87 -4.67 5.53 19.88
CA ALA A 87 -3.63 4.83 20.64
C ALA A 87 -3.93 3.34 20.87
N PHE A 88 -5.21 2.99 21.08
CA PHE A 88 -5.62 1.62 21.42
C PHE A 88 -6.18 0.84 20.23
N GLN A 89 -6.52 1.51 19.13
CA GLN A 89 -7.12 0.87 17.95
C GLN A 89 -6.19 0.93 16.72
N ALA A 90 -5.51 2.05 16.47
CA ALA A 90 -4.61 2.18 15.32
C ALA A 90 -3.21 1.62 15.60
N LEU A 91 -2.61 1.97 16.74
CA LEU A 91 -1.23 1.55 17.05
C LEU A 91 -1.07 0.01 17.11
N PRO A 92 -1.98 -0.75 17.75
CA PRO A 92 -1.83 -2.20 17.80
C PRO A 92 -1.96 -2.87 16.44
N VAL A 93 -2.85 -2.36 15.56
CA VAL A 93 -2.99 -2.87 14.20
C VAL A 93 -1.68 -2.69 13.42
N VAL A 94 -1.06 -1.50 13.48
CA VAL A 94 0.23 -1.25 12.82
C VAL A 94 1.32 -2.18 13.36
N LEU A 95 1.35 -2.42 14.67
CA LEU A 95 2.31 -3.32 15.31
C LEU A 95 2.15 -4.76 14.79
N ILE A 96 0.92 -5.30 14.79
CA ILE A 96 0.64 -6.64 14.29
C ILE A 96 1.00 -6.77 12.81
N MET A 97 0.63 -5.78 11.99
CA MET A 97 0.98 -5.76 10.56
C MET A 97 2.50 -5.74 10.34
N SER A 98 3.25 -5.00 11.16
CA SER A 98 4.71 -4.92 11.07
C SER A 98 5.38 -6.26 11.43
N VAL A 99 4.92 -6.90 12.50
CA VAL A 99 5.39 -8.23 12.91
C VAL A 99 5.04 -9.27 11.85
N LEU A 100 3.82 -9.26 11.33
CA LEU A 100 3.39 -10.17 10.29
C LEU A 100 4.21 -10.00 9.01
N THR A 101 4.42 -8.77 8.57
CA THR A 101 5.28 -8.47 7.41
C THR A 101 6.69 -9.02 7.62
N THR A 102 7.26 -8.79 8.80
CA THR A 102 8.60 -9.31 9.17
C THR A 102 8.63 -10.84 9.15
N LEU A 103 7.58 -11.50 9.65
CA LEU A 103 7.46 -12.96 9.65
C LEU A 103 7.35 -13.52 8.22
N LEU A 104 6.57 -12.88 7.35
CA LEU A 104 6.47 -13.25 5.93
C LEU A 104 7.79 -13.07 5.17
N PHE A 105 8.58 -12.06 5.55
CA PHE A 105 9.94 -11.89 5.05
C PHE A 105 10.88 -12.99 5.56
N TYR A 106 10.82 -13.30 6.85
CA TYR A 106 11.63 -14.35 7.47
C TYR A 106 11.36 -15.73 6.84
N TRP A 107 10.08 -16.05 6.60
CA TRP A 107 9.67 -17.27 5.88
C TRP A 107 9.96 -17.23 4.37
N ARG A 108 10.54 -16.15 3.86
CA ARG A 108 10.87 -15.95 2.44
C ARG A 108 9.67 -16.03 1.49
N ILE A 109 8.46 -15.76 1.98
CA ILE A 109 7.24 -15.70 1.15
C ILE A 109 7.17 -14.36 0.41
N LEU A 110 7.52 -13.25 1.08
CA LEU A 110 7.48 -11.91 0.47
C LEU A 110 8.56 -11.65 -0.60
N PRO A 111 9.83 -12.07 -0.43
CA PRO A 111 10.90 -11.85 -1.40
C PRO A 111 10.59 -12.26 -2.86
N PRO A 112 10.03 -13.45 -3.16
CA PRO A 112 9.68 -13.79 -4.55
C PRO A 112 8.55 -12.90 -5.10
N VAL A 113 7.56 -12.53 -4.28
CA VAL A 113 6.47 -11.64 -4.68
C VAL A 113 7.01 -10.25 -5.01
N VAL A 114 7.85 -9.69 -4.15
CA VAL A 114 8.48 -8.37 -4.35
C VAL A 114 9.36 -8.38 -5.60
N ARG A 115 10.14 -9.45 -5.83
CA ARG A 115 10.96 -9.59 -7.06
C ARG A 115 10.09 -9.67 -8.31
N GLY A 116 8.99 -10.41 -8.28
CA GLY A 116 8.04 -10.47 -9.39
C GLY A 116 7.42 -9.11 -9.70
N MET A 117 7.04 -8.36 -8.66
CA MET A 117 6.52 -7.00 -8.79
C MET A 117 7.57 -6.02 -9.31
N ALA A 118 8.80 -6.08 -8.80
CA ALA A 118 9.91 -5.26 -9.28
C ALA A 118 10.19 -5.51 -10.76
N TRP A 119 10.24 -6.78 -11.16
CA TRP A 119 10.40 -7.17 -12.56
C TRP A 119 9.26 -6.67 -13.46
N LEU A 120 8.00 -6.76 -12.98
CA LEU A 120 6.84 -6.23 -13.71
C LEU A 120 6.91 -4.72 -13.86
N LEU A 121 7.31 -4.01 -12.79
CA LEU A 121 7.48 -2.56 -12.80
C LEU A 121 8.62 -2.13 -13.72
N GLU A 122 9.76 -2.81 -13.69
CA GLU A 122 10.88 -2.55 -14.61
C GLU A 122 10.46 -2.72 -16.08
N ARG A 123 9.65 -3.75 -16.36
CA ARG A 123 9.14 -4.03 -17.70
C ARG A 123 8.08 -3.03 -18.17
N THR A 124 7.31 -2.44 -17.25
CA THR A 124 6.27 -1.45 -17.57
C THR A 124 6.81 -0.02 -17.57
N LEU A 125 7.77 0.32 -16.71
CA LEU A 125 8.34 1.68 -16.66
C LEU A 125 9.51 1.86 -17.65
N GLY A 126 10.04 0.79 -18.24
CA GLY A 126 11.12 0.87 -19.22
C GLY A 126 12.45 1.36 -18.64
N VAL A 127 12.61 1.31 -17.32
CA VAL A 127 13.77 1.85 -16.57
C VAL A 127 15.02 0.97 -16.74
N GLY A 128 14.89 -0.26 -17.26
CA GLY A 128 16.02 -1.18 -17.45
C GLY A 128 16.93 -0.89 -18.66
N GLY A 129 16.67 0.14 -19.47
CA GLY A 129 17.41 0.37 -20.73
C GLY A 129 18.22 1.66 -20.84
N ALA A 130 18.15 2.59 -19.88
CA ALA A 130 18.75 3.92 -20.01
C ALA A 130 19.61 4.37 -18.80
N VAL A 131 20.03 3.43 -17.95
CA VAL A 131 20.94 3.68 -16.81
C VAL A 131 21.92 2.51 -16.57
N GLY A 132 22.26 1.78 -17.64
CA GLY A 132 23.38 0.84 -17.67
C GLY A 132 24.49 1.37 -18.56
#